data_AF-E4RZG2-F1
#
_entry.id   AF-E4RZG2-F1
#
_cell.length_a   1.000
_cell.length_b   1.000
_cell.length_c   1.000
_cell.angle_alpha   90.00
_cell.angle_beta   90.00
_cell.angle_gamma   90.00
#
_symmetry.space_group_name_H-M   'P 1'
#
loop_
_entity.id
_entity.type
_entity.pdbx_description
1 polymer ?
#
loop_
_entity_poly.entity_id
_entity_poly.type
_entity_poly.pdbx_seq_one_letter_code
_entity_poly.pdbx_strand_id
1 'polypeptide(L)'
;MASSNQEHNKCVEKMVQSVLDGSKTIEEFKARMEECEESPETTDELEKIIRDCLKNKVERKCCPEKIVQELKLKIGIGVLLAIGLALNLKVIQDIL
;
A
#
# COMPACT_ATOMS: atom_id res chain seq x y z
N MET A 1 -3.35 8.53 -42.16
CA MET A 1 -3.86 7.64 -41.10
C MET A 1 -3.22 8.08 -39.78
N ALA A 2 -3.87 8.97 -39.03
CA ALA A 2 -3.26 9.60 -37.84
C ALA A 2 -4.25 9.73 -36.66
N SER A 3 -5.34 8.95 -36.66
CA SER A 3 -6.42 9.09 -35.67
C SER A 3 -6.40 8.03 -34.56
N SER A 4 -5.69 6.91 -34.74
CA SER A 4 -5.75 5.79 -33.77
C SER A 4 -4.87 5.98 -32.54
N ASN A 5 -3.84 6.84 -32.62
CA ASN A 5 -2.83 6.97 -31.57
C ASN A 5 -3.31 7.87 -30.40
N GLN A 6 -4.19 8.83 -30.70
CA GLN A 6 -4.68 9.79 -29.71
C GLN A 6 -5.73 9.19 -28.75
N GLU A 7 -6.59 8.31 -29.26
CA GLU A 7 -7.56 7.59 -28.44
C GLU A 7 -6.90 6.50 -27.60
N HIS A 8 -5.87 5.85 -28.17
CA HIS A 8 -5.06 4.87 -27.47
C HIS A 8 -4.31 5.48 -26.28
N ASN A 9 -3.62 6.62 -26.47
CA ASN A 9 -2.92 7.31 -25.39
C ASN A 9 -3.87 7.76 -24.27
N LYS A 10 -5.07 8.25 -24.61
CA LYS A 10 -6.10 8.59 -23.61
C LYS A 10 -6.62 7.37 -22.85
N CYS A 11 -6.68 6.21 -23.49
CA CYS A 11 -7.08 4.96 -22.84
C CYS A 11 -6.03 4.53 -21.82
N VAL A 12 -4.75 4.54 -22.20
CA VAL A 12 -3.62 4.20 -21.32
C VAL A 12 -3.57 5.17 -20.13
N GLU A 13 -3.69 6.47 -20.38
CA GLU A 13 -3.67 7.50 -19.32
C GLU A 13 -4.78 7.29 -18.28
N LYS A 14 -6.02 7.05 -18.73
CA LYS A 14 -7.14 6.75 -17.81
C LYS A 14 -6.91 5.47 -17.01
N MET A 15 -6.22 4.50 -17.58
CA MET A 15 -5.94 3.23 -16.91
C MET A 15 -4.86 3.41 -15.85
N VAL A 16 -3.78 4.13 -16.17
CA VAL A 16 -2.74 4.52 -15.20
C VAL A 16 -3.37 5.28 -14.03
N GLN A 17 -4.24 6.25 -14.29
CA GLN A 17 -4.98 6.97 -13.23
C GLN A 17 -5.82 6.01 -12.37
N SER A 18 -6.52 5.04 -12.98
CA SER A 18 -7.32 4.06 -12.24
C SER A 18 -6.48 3.18 -11.31
N VAL A 19 -5.27 2.82 -11.71
CA VAL A 19 -4.31 2.07 -10.87
C VAL A 19 -3.76 2.97 -9.75
N LEU A 20 -3.41 4.22 -10.06
CA LEU A 20 -2.93 5.19 -9.07
C LEU A 20 -3.99 5.54 -8.03
N ASP A 21 -5.27 5.52 -8.39
CA ASP A 21 -6.40 5.73 -7.47
C ASP A 21 -6.82 4.46 -6.72
N GLY A 22 -6.23 3.30 -7.04
CA GLY A 22 -6.51 2.03 -6.38
C GLY A 22 -7.84 1.39 -6.81
N SER A 23 -8.43 1.87 -7.91
CA SER A 23 -9.63 1.25 -8.51
C SER A 23 -9.30 -0.02 -9.30
N LYS A 24 -8.04 -0.21 -9.69
CA LYS A 24 -7.52 -1.37 -10.41
C LYS A 24 -6.13 -1.75 -9.92
N THR A 25 -5.76 -3.01 -10.08
CA THR A 25 -4.43 -3.54 -9.76
C THR A 25 -3.45 -3.38 -10.92
N ILE A 26 -2.15 -3.46 -10.61
CA ILE A 26 -1.07 -3.42 -11.63
C ILE A 26 -1.16 -4.63 -12.57
N GLU A 27 -1.62 -5.79 -12.08
CA GLU A 27 -1.76 -7.00 -12.92
C GLU A 27 -2.87 -6.84 -13.96
N GLU A 28 -4.00 -6.24 -13.59
CA GLU A 28 -5.09 -5.91 -14.53
C GLU A 28 -4.66 -4.87 -15.58
N PHE A 29 -3.70 -4.01 -15.25
CA PHE A 29 -3.12 -3.06 -16.18
C PHE A 29 -2.17 -3.76 -17.16
N LYS A 30 -1.31 -4.65 -16.66
CA LYS A 30 -0.34 -5.41 -17.46
C LYS A 30 -1.02 -6.31 -18.49
N ALA A 31 -2.02 -7.09 -18.09
CA ALA A 31 -2.77 -7.96 -19.00
C ALA A 31 -3.43 -7.18 -20.15
N ARG A 32 -3.85 -5.94 -19.87
CA ARG A 32 -4.56 -5.11 -20.83
C ARG A 32 -3.65 -4.33 -21.77
N MET A 33 -2.42 -4.04 -21.34
CA MET A 33 -1.35 -3.53 -22.22
C MET A 33 -0.83 -4.63 -23.15
N GLU A 34 -0.75 -5.87 -22.66
CA GLU A 34 -0.38 -7.04 -23.46
C GLU A 34 -1.41 -7.32 -24.57
N GLU A 35 -2.71 -7.13 -24.28
CA GLU A 35 -3.79 -7.15 -25.29
C GLU A 35 -3.69 -6.03 -26.34
N CYS A 36 -3.02 -4.92 -26.01
CA CYS A 36 -2.85 -3.78 -26.92
C CYS A 36 -1.63 -3.87 -27.85
N GLU A 37 -0.91 -5.00 -27.85
CA GLU A 37 0.35 -5.18 -28.59
C GLU A 37 1.39 -4.07 -28.30
N GLU A 38 1.34 -3.45 -27.12
CA GLU A 38 2.37 -2.51 -26.71
C GLU A 38 3.68 -3.27 -26.46
N SER A 39 4.82 -2.65 -26.81
CA SER A 39 6.09 -3.33 -26.66
C SER A 39 6.34 -3.63 -25.16
N PRO A 40 6.92 -4.81 -24.85
CA PRO A 40 7.16 -5.21 -23.46
C PRO A 40 8.09 -4.23 -22.75
N GLU A 41 9.01 -3.58 -23.48
CA GLU A 41 9.92 -2.56 -22.94
C GLU A 41 9.16 -1.34 -22.40
N THR A 42 8.20 -0.81 -23.16
CA THR A 42 7.35 0.31 -22.71
C THR A 42 6.43 -0.07 -21.54
N THR A 43 5.96 -1.31 -21.52
CA THR A 43 5.08 -1.82 -20.45
C THR A 43 5.83 -1.94 -19.12
N ASP A 44 7.06 -2.46 -19.15
CA ASP A 44 7.88 -2.62 -17.94
C ASP A 44 8.38 -1.27 -17.39
N GLU A 45 8.72 -0.30 -18.25
CA GLU A 45 9.02 1.07 -17.81
C GLU A 45 7.81 1.75 -17.17
N LEU A 46 6.63 1.59 -17.76
CA LEU A 46 5.40 2.19 -17.23
C LEU A 46 4.98 1.54 -15.91
N GLU A 47 5.12 0.22 -15.78
CA GLU A 47 4.91 -0.51 -14.52
C GLU A 47 5.83 0.03 -13.41
N LYS A 48 7.12 0.25 -13.72
CA LYS A 48 8.10 0.79 -12.79
C LYS A 48 7.72 2.20 -12.33
N ILE A 49 7.33 3.08 -13.25
CA ILE A 49 6.89 4.45 -12.95
C ILE A 49 5.64 4.43 -12.07
N ILE A 50 4.64 3.60 -12.38
CA ILE A 50 3.42 3.45 -11.58
C ILE A 50 3.76 2.97 -10.17
N ARG A 51 4.64 1.98 -10.05
CA ARG A 51 5.09 1.43 -8.77
C ARG A 51 5.83 2.48 -7.93
N ASP A 52 6.69 3.28 -8.53
CA ASP A 52 7.38 4.39 -7.86
C ASP A 52 6.41 5.51 -7.45
N CYS A 53 5.40 5.82 -8.27
CA CYS A 53 4.34 6.76 -7.92
C CYS A 53 3.47 6.26 -6.77
N LEU A 54 3.08 4.98 -6.78
CA LEU A 54 2.34 4.35 -5.69
C LEU A 54 3.16 4.31 -4.41
N LYS A 55 4.44 3.95 -4.49
CA LYS A 55 5.36 3.97 -3.35
C LYS A 55 5.46 5.37 -2.75
N ASN A 56 5.65 6.41 -3.58
CA ASN A 56 5.63 7.80 -3.12
C ASN A 56 4.27 8.23 -2.55
N LYS A 57 3.13 7.79 -3.12
CA LYS A 57 1.78 8.09 -2.61
C LYS A 57 1.52 7.39 -1.27
N VAL A 58 2.03 6.18 -1.08
CA VAL A 58 2.00 5.43 0.18
C VAL A 58 2.90 6.08 1.23
N GLU A 59 4.11 6.52 0.85
CA GLU A 59 5.02 7.25 1.74
C GLU A 59 4.43 8.62 2.15
N ARG A 60 3.64 9.28 1.28
CA ARG A 60 2.88 10.49 1.64
C ARG A 60 1.60 10.22 2.43
N LYS A 61 1.00 9.03 2.32
CA LYS A 61 -0.01 8.51 3.26
C LYS A 61 0.66 7.86 4.47
N CYS A 62 1.77 8.45 4.94
CA CYS A 62 2.38 8.10 6.21
C CYS A 62 1.28 8.06 7.27
N CYS A 63 1.06 6.87 7.85
CA CYS A 63 0.00 6.62 8.82
C CYS A 63 -0.05 7.80 9.80
N PRO A 64 -1.20 8.47 9.93
CA PRO A 64 -1.27 9.70 10.70
C PRO A 64 -0.71 9.43 12.08
N GLU A 65 0.25 10.25 12.51
CA GLU A 65 1.05 10.03 13.70
C GLU A 65 0.19 9.76 14.95
N LYS A 66 -1.04 10.32 14.94
CA LYS A 66 -2.11 10.05 15.90
C LYS A 66 -2.48 8.57 16.04
N ILE A 67 -2.65 7.84 14.93
CA ILE A 67 -2.97 6.41 14.94
C ILE A 67 -1.80 5.60 15.50
N VAL A 68 -0.57 5.94 15.11
CA VAL A 68 0.63 5.28 15.64
C VAL A 68 0.77 5.52 17.15
N GLN A 69 0.53 6.74 17.61
CA GLN A 69 0.54 7.08 19.04
C GLN A 69 -0.58 6.36 19.80
N GLU A 70 -1.79 6.28 19.24
CA GLU A 70 -2.90 5.57 19.87
C GLU A 70 -2.64 4.06 19.99
N LEU A 71 -2.07 3.42 18.96
CA LEU A 71 -1.64 2.02 19.03
C LEU A 71 -0.55 1.83 20.09
N LYS A 72 0.47 2.68 20.11
CA LYS A 72 1.55 2.60 21.11
C LYS A 72 1.00 2.73 22.54
N LEU A 73 0.04 3.61 22.76
CA LEU A 73 -0.59 3.79 24.08
C LEU A 73 -1.39 2.55 24.48
N LYS A 74 -2.22 1.99 23.58
CA LYS A 74 -3.00 0.78 23.86
C LYS A 74 -2.12 -0.42 24.16
N ILE A 75 -1.05 -0.62 23.38
CA ILE A 75 -0.09 -1.70 23.59
C ILE A 75 0.67 -1.49 24.91
N GLY A 76 1.12 -0.26 25.18
CA GLY A 76 1.83 0.08 26.42
C GLY A 76 1.02 -0.19 27.68
N ILE A 77 -0.27 0.18 27.69
CA ILE A 77 -1.17 -0.09 28.82
C ILE A 77 -1.38 -1.60 29.00
N GLY A 78 -1.61 -2.33 27.91
CA GLY A 78 -1.78 -3.78 27.96
C GLY A 78 -0.56 -4.51 28.53
N VAL A 79 0.64 -4.13 28.10
CA VAL A 79 1.90 -4.69 28.61
C VAL A 79 2.11 -4.35 30.08
N LEU A 80 1.84 -3.11 30.49
CA LEU A 80 1.99 -2.70 31.89
C LEU A 80 1.06 -3.50 32.82
N LEU A 81 -0.20 -3.70 32.41
CA LEU A 81 -1.17 -4.50 33.16
C LEU A 81 -0.74 -5.97 33.23
N ALA A 82 -0.25 -6.55 32.14
CA ALA A 82 0.21 -7.93 32.10
C ALA A 82 1.42 -8.15 33.03
N ILE A 83 2.38 -7.23 33.03
CA ILE A 83 3.54 -7.27 33.94
C ILE A 83 3.06 -7.16 35.40
N GLY A 84 2.17 -6.23 35.69
CA GLY A 84 1.59 -6.08 37.03
C GLY A 84 0.91 -7.36 37.51
N LEU A 85 0.13 -8.01 36.65
CA LEU A 85 -0.53 -9.28 36.98
C LEU A 85 0.49 -10.40 37.25
N ALA A 86 1.51 -10.52 36.39
CA ALA A 86 2.56 -11.52 36.53
C ALA A 86 3.35 -11.36 37.83
N LEU A 87 3.67 -10.12 38.22
CA LEU A 87 4.35 -9.83 39.49
C LEU A 87 3.47 -10.20 40.68
N ASN A 88 2.18 -9.86 40.66
CA ASN A 88 1.26 -10.24 41.74
C ASN A 88 1.14 -11.76 41.89
N LEU A 89 1.00 -12.49 40.78
CA LEU A 89 0.96 -13.96 40.81
C LEU A 89 2.26 -14.56 41.35
N LYS A 90 3.41 -14.00 40.96
CA LYS A 90 4.71 -14.45 41.45
C LYS A 90 4.88 -14.20 42.94
N VAL A 91 4.46 -13.04 43.44
CA VAL A 91 4.46 -12.71 44.88
C VAL A 91 3.55 -13.66 45.65
N ILE A 92 2.37 -13.99 45.13
CA ILE A 92 1.47 -14.96 45.77
C ILE A 92 2.11 -16.36 45.82
N GLN A 93 2.77 -16.80 44.76
CA GLN A 93 3.49 -18.08 44.74
C GLN A 93 4.69 -18.13 45.70
N ASP A 94 5.39 -17.01 45.91
CA ASP A 94 6.51 -16.94 46.85
C ASP A 94 6.03 -16.90 48.32
N ILE A 95 4.80 -16.44 48.57
CA ILE A 95 4.21 -16.34 49.93
C ILE A 95 3.44 -17.61 50.35
N LEU A 96 2.82 -18.31 49.38
CA LEU A 96 2.00 -19.51 49.61
C LEU A 96 2.84 -20.79 49.59
#